data_AF-A0A0F9LG58-F1
#
_entry.id   AF-A0A0F9LG58-F1
#
_cell.length_a   1.000
_cell.length_b   1.000
_cell.length_c   1.000
_cell.angle_alpha   90.00
_cell.angle_beta   90.00
_cell.angle_gamma   90.00
#
_symmetry.space_group_name_H-M   'P 1'
#
loop_
_entity.id
_entity.type
_entity.pdbx_description
1 polymer ?
#
loop_
_entity_poly.entity_id
_entity_poly.type
_entity_poly.pdbx_seq_one_letter_code
_entity_poly.pdbx_strand_id
1 'polypeptide(L)'
;MKILKPFTSTGGIFFPIGRPPRGTCEFSTKMCRKYCYAENYSHFDFETNISQEEKWKVYNFIINERISTVVEKFKQDLDGLQTPILHWFGTGDCMTKDLDRISILIESIPGYIVQMGFTRNIKLWERHKDIMALSIEDLSFAEGKDGLFSKPDYIEGTSQMYSSKYQVRGGFCGPFACKDLVDSSLAHFINCQVCRKLKVGCFDRR
;
A
#
# COMPACT_ATOMS: atom_id res chain seq x y z
N MET A 1 -13.03 -14.41 -10.79
CA MET A 1 -12.47 -14.05 -9.47
C MET A 1 -12.19 -12.56 -9.45
N LYS A 2 -12.50 -11.82 -8.37
CA LYS A 2 -12.02 -10.44 -8.19
C LYS A 2 -10.61 -10.49 -7.61
N ILE A 3 -9.68 -9.73 -8.16
CA ILE A 3 -8.29 -9.64 -7.68
C ILE A 3 -8.01 -8.32 -6.96
N LEU A 4 -8.87 -7.31 -7.17
CA LEU A 4 -8.88 -6.08 -6.39
C LEU A 4 -10.05 -6.06 -5.41
N LYS A 5 -9.85 -5.41 -4.27
CA LYS A 5 -10.88 -5.16 -3.27
C LYS A 5 -10.92 -3.66 -2.94
N PRO A 6 -12.08 -3.13 -2.50
CA PRO A 6 -12.14 -1.76 -2.00
C PRO A 6 -11.09 -1.56 -0.90
N PHE A 7 -10.32 -0.49 -1.01
CA PHE A 7 -9.37 -0.09 0.02
C PHE A 7 -9.25 1.41 0.03
N THR A 8 -9.79 2.07 1.07
CA THR A 8 -9.69 3.54 1.23
C THR A 8 -10.10 4.34 -0.03
N SER A 9 -11.15 3.90 -0.73
CA SER A 9 -11.64 4.48 -2.02
C SER A 9 -10.78 4.20 -3.26
N THR A 10 -9.86 3.26 -3.16
CA THR A 10 -9.03 2.72 -4.24
C THR A 10 -9.35 1.24 -4.48
N GLY A 11 -8.80 0.66 -5.55
CA GLY A 11 -8.75 -0.79 -5.73
C GLY A 11 -7.42 -1.34 -5.20
N GLY A 12 -7.45 -2.04 -4.07
CA GLY A 12 -6.27 -2.59 -3.42
C GLY A 12 -5.97 -4.04 -3.80
N ILE A 13 -4.68 -4.35 -3.95
CA ILE A 13 -4.15 -5.72 -4.07
C ILE A 13 -3.77 -6.22 -2.68
N PHE A 14 -4.28 -7.39 -2.31
CA PHE A 14 -4.03 -8.00 -1.00
C PHE A 14 -3.33 -9.34 -1.16
N PHE A 15 -2.04 -9.37 -0.85
CA PHE A 15 -1.23 -10.59 -0.84
C PHE A 15 -1.21 -11.28 0.53
N PRO A 16 -0.88 -12.59 0.56
CA PRO A 16 -0.80 -13.37 1.78
C PRO A 16 0.13 -12.74 2.82
N ILE A 17 -0.35 -12.65 4.05
CA ILE A 17 0.40 -12.06 5.16
C ILE A 17 1.23 -13.15 5.83
N GLY A 18 2.41 -12.77 6.31
CA GLY A 18 3.34 -13.67 6.98
C GLY A 18 4.62 -13.83 6.17
N ARG A 19 5.62 -14.48 6.76
CA ARG A 19 6.88 -14.76 6.05
C ARG A 19 6.74 -15.99 5.17
N PRO A 20 7.52 -16.08 4.06
CA PRO A 20 7.62 -17.32 3.30
C PRO A 20 7.98 -18.51 4.20
N PRO A 21 7.38 -19.70 3.97
CA PRO A 21 6.43 -20.04 2.91
C PRO A 21 4.95 -19.73 3.23
N ARG A 22 4.65 -19.17 4.42
CA ARG A 22 3.27 -18.97 4.89
C ARG A 22 2.63 -17.65 4.43
N GLY A 23 3.44 -16.72 3.92
CA GLY A 23 2.99 -15.47 3.32
C GLY A 23 4.08 -14.82 2.45
N THR A 24 3.88 -13.55 2.11
CA THR A 24 4.72 -12.79 1.15
C THR A 24 5.57 -11.69 1.78
N CYS A 25 5.48 -11.48 3.09
CA CYS A 25 6.16 -10.42 3.83
C CYS A 25 7.61 -10.78 4.17
N GLU A 26 8.44 -11.09 3.17
CA GLU A 26 9.85 -11.50 3.30
C GLU A 26 10.66 -10.52 4.17
N PHE A 27 10.43 -9.22 3.97
CA PHE A 27 11.13 -8.13 4.65
C PHE A 27 10.41 -7.58 5.89
N SER A 28 9.40 -8.28 6.40
CA SER A 28 8.70 -7.87 7.63
C SER A 28 9.62 -7.89 8.86
N THR A 29 9.61 -6.81 9.63
CA THR A 29 10.33 -6.74 10.92
C THR A 29 9.55 -7.46 12.03
N LYS A 30 10.21 -7.73 13.16
CA LYS A 30 9.55 -8.33 14.33
C LYS A 30 8.42 -7.44 14.84
N MET A 31 8.63 -6.13 14.88
CA MET A 31 7.63 -5.14 15.29
C MET A 31 6.44 -5.12 14.33
N CYS A 32 6.70 -5.09 13.02
CA CYS A 32 5.65 -5.15 12.00
C CYS A 32 4.68 -6.31 12.21
N ARG A 33 5.20 -7.52 12.49
CA ARG A 33 4.34 -8.70 12.74
C ARG A 33 3.62 -8.63 14.08
N LYS A 34 4.33 -8.22 15.14
CA LYS A 34 3.73 -8.09 16.49
C LYS A 34 2.51 -7.16 16.50
N TYR A 35 2.54 -6.10 15.71
CA TYR A 35 1.44 -5.11 15.62
C TYR A 35 0.68 -5.18 14.30
N CYS A 36 0.80 -6.27 13.54
CA CYS A 36 0.09 -6.41 12.28
C CYS A 36 -1.41 -6.59 12.56
N TYR A 37 -2.21 -5.56 12.28
CA TYR A 37 -3.65 -5.63 12.51
C TYR A 37 -4.32 -6.75 11.70
N ALA A 38 -3.84 -6.99 10.50
CA ALA A 38 -4.36 -8.02 9.61
C ALA A 38 -3.94 -9.46 9.99
N GLU A 39 -2.97 -9.64 10.90
CA GLU A 39 -2.70 -10.94 11.55
C GLU A 39 -3.45 -11.07 12.89
N ASN A 40 -3.57 -9.97 13.65
CA ASN A 40 -3.97 -10.01 15.06
C ASN A 40 -5.44 -9.67 15.33
N TYR A 41 -6.15 -9.04 14.38
CA TYR A 41 -7.53 -8.60 14.56
C TYR A 41 -8.40 -9.00 13.35
N SER A 42 -9.20 -10.06 13.53
CA SER A 42 -10.10 -10.63 12.51
C SER A 42 -11.27 -9.71 12.09
N HIS A 43 -11.47 -8.58 12.77
CA HIS A 43 -12.61 -7.68 12.61
C HIS A 43 -12.25 -6.28 12.10
N PHE A 44 -11.00 -6.08 11.70
CA PHE A 44 -10.43 -4.74 11.64
C PHE A 44 -10.88 -3.89 10.44
N ASP A 45 -11.49 -4.48 9.41
CA ASP A 45 -12.29 -3.71 8.46
C ASP A 45 -13.23 -4.66 7.73
N PHE A 46 -14.52 -4.33 7.65
CA PHE A 46 -15.47 -5.11 6.85
C PHE A 46 -15.09 -5.08 5.35
N GLU A 47 -14.36 -4.06 4.90
CA GLU A 47 -13.87 -3.94 3.53
C GLU A 47 -12.59 -4.74 3.24
N THR A 48 -11.79 -5.09 4.27
CA THR A 48 -10.48 -5.79 4.11
C THR A 48 -10.44 -7.20 4.70
N ASN A 49 -11.58 -7.77 5.10
CA ASN A 49 -11.65 -9.12 5.70
C ASN A 49 -11.51 -10.24 4.64
N ILE A 50 -10.39 -10.22 3.93
CA ILE A 50 -10.04 -11.17 2.87
C ILE A 50 -9.31 -12.34 3.52
N SER A 51 -9.81 -13.56 3.32
CA SER A 51 -9.19 -14.75 3.90
C SER A 51 -7.79 -14.97 3.32
N GLN A 52 -6.90 -15.61 4.08
CA GLN A 52 -5.57 -15.99 3.57
C GLN A 52 -5.67 -16.87 2.32
N GLU A 53 -6.68 -17.75 2.25
CA GLU A 53 -6.93 -18.57 1.05
C GLU A 53 -7.23 -17.70 -0.17
N GLU A 54 -8.09 -16.69 -0.04
CA GLU A 54 -8.38 -15.77 -1.15
C GLU A 54 -7.16 -14.94 -1.55
N LYS A 55 -6.39 -14.45 -0.57
CA LYS A 55 -5.11 -13.75 -0.83
C LYS A 55 -4.13 -14.65 -1.60
N TRP A 56 -4.05 -15.93 -1.27
CA TRP A 56 -3.23 -16.89 -2.00
C TRP A 56 -3.71 -17.10 -3.42
N LYS A 57 -5.03 -17.18 -3.66
CA LYS A 57 -5.58 -17.26 -5.02
C LYS A 57 -5.23 -16.01 -5.84
N VAL A 58 -5.35 -14.82 -5.25
CA VAL A 58 -4.97 -13.55 -5.89
C VAL A 58 -3.48 -13.50 -6.22
N TYR A 59 -2.62 -13.82 -5.25
CA TYR A 59 -1.17 -13.87 -5.45
C TYR A 59 -0.79 -14.87 -6.55
N ASN A 60 -1.32 -16.10 -6.51
CA ASN A 60 -1.03 -17.13 -7.51
C ASN A 60 -1.51 -16.73 -8.91
N PHE A 61 -2.67 -16.07 -9.01
CA PHE A 61 -3.14 -15.53 -10.29
C PHE A 61 -2.17 -14.48 -10.82
N ILE A 62 -1.79 -13.49 -10.00
CA ILE A 62 -0.91 -12.39 -10.44
C ILE A 62 0.47 -12.90 -10.88
N ILE A 63 1.04 -13.88 -10.17
CA ILE A 63 2.38 -14.39 -10.46
C ILE A 63 2.41 -15.35 -11.66
N ASN A 64 1.39 -16.19 -11.83
CA ASN A 64 1.44 -17.27 -12.83
C ASN A 64 0.71 -16.95 -14.14
N GLU A 65 -0.24 -16.02 -14.15
CA GLU A 65 -0.98 -15.66 -15.37
C GLU A 65 -0.16 -14.78 -16.32
N ARG A 66 -0.62 -14.65 -17.56
CA ARG A 66 -0.03 -13.73 -18.55
C ARG A 66 -0.20 -12.28 -18.11
N ILE A 67 0.82 -11.45 -18.36
CA ILE A 67 0.83 -10.01 -18.04
C ILE A 67 -0.46 -9.32 -18.52
N SER A 68 -0.81 -9.51 -19.80
CA SER A 68 -1.98 -8.89 -20.42
C SER A 68 -3.29 -9.27 -19.74
N THR A 69 -3.42 -10.54 -19.33
CA THR A 69 -4.60 -11.04 -18.62
C THR A 69 -4.75 -10.39 -17.25
N VAL A 70 -3.63 -10.26 -16.51
CA VAL A 70 -3.63 -9.61 -15.19
C VAL A 70 -3.95 -8.12 -15.32
N VAL A 71 -3.35 -7.42 -16.27
CA VAL A 71 -3.59 -5.98 -16.52
C VAL A 71 -5.04 -5.73 -16.92
N GLU A 72 -5.58 -6.53 -17.84
CA GLU A 72 -6.99 -6.42 -18.23
C GLU A 72 -7.92 -6.67 -17.03
N LYS A 73 -7.55 -7.64 -16.17
CA LYS A 73 -8.32 -7.91 -14.97
C LYS A 73 -8.28 -6.76 -13.96
N PHE A 74 -7.14 -6.08 -13.82
CA PHE A 74 -7.06 -4.86 -13.01
C PHE A 74 -8.00 -3.77 -13.52
N LYS A 75 -8.04 -3.51 -14.84
CA LYS A 75 -8.94 -2.51 -15.44
C LYS A 75 -10.40 -2.83 -15.12
N GLN A 76 -10.83 -4.06 -15.39
CA GLN A 76 -12.20 -4.49 -15.14
C GLN A 76 -12.61 -4.36 -13.67
N ASP A 77 -11.72 -4.73 -12.74
CA ASP A 77 -12.01 -4.62 -11.32
C ASP A 77 -12.02 -3.14 -10.86
N LEU A 78 -11.14 -2.28 -11.39
CA LEU A 78 -11.13 -0.84 -11.11
C LEU A 78 -12.39 -0.13 -11.63
N ASP A 79 -12.82 -0.46 -12.85
CA ASP A 79 -14.07 0.06 -13.45
C ASP A 79 -15.28 -0.34 -12.61
N GLY A 80 -15.34 -1.61 -12.18
CA GLY A 80 -16.39 -2.10 -11.29
C GLY A 80 -16.38 -1.46 -9.90
N LEU A 81 -15.22 -1.00 -9.43
CA LEU A 81 -15.06 -0.24 -8.18
C LEU A 81 -15.25 1.28 -8.37
N GLN A 82 -15.43 1.75 -9.61
CA GLN A 82 -15.56 3.16 -9.97
C GLN A 82 -14.41 4.03 -9.45
N THR A 83 -13.17 3.53 -9.56
CA THR A 83 -11.97 4.25 -9.13
C THR A 83 -10.84 4.06 -10.13
N PRO A 84 -10.11 5.12 -10.50
CA PRO A 84 -8.94 5.01 -11.37
C PRO A 84 -7.65 4.71 -10.59
N ILE A 85 -7.75 4.40 -9.29
CA ILE A 85 -6.59 4.28 -8.41
C ILE A 85 -6.33 2.82 -8.05
N LEU A 86 -5.17 2.31 -8.43
CA LEU A 86 -4.63 1.00 -8.05
C LEU A 86 -3.70 1.14 -6.85
N HIS A 87 -4.01 0.44 -5.76
CA HIS A 87 -3.19 0.41 -4.56
C HIS A 87 -2.42 -0.93 -4.47
N TRP A 88 -1.10 -0.85 -4.62
CA TRP A 88 -0.18 -1.96 -4.46
C TRP A 88 0.05 -2.30 -2.98
N PHE A 89 -0.21 -3.55 -2.63
CA PHE A 89 0.04 -4.15 -1.32
C PHE A 89 -0.74 -3.52 -0.15
N GLY A 90 -2.08 -3.62 -0.20
CA GLY A 90 -2.92 -3.33 0.98
C GLY A 90 -2.61 -4.28 2.15
N THR A 91 -2.23 -5.52 1.86
CA THR A 91 -1.51 -6.41 2.78
C THR A 91 -0.53 -7.30 2.00
N GLY A 92 0.39 -7.96 2.70
CA GLY A 92 1.45 -8.73 2.03
C GLY A 92 2.53 -7.80 1.48
N ASP A 93 3.41 -8.33 0.62
CA ASP A 93 4.43 -7.54 -0.09
C ASP A 93 4.93 -8.32 -1.33
N CYS A 94 5.76 -7.70 -2.15
CA CYS A 94 6.49 -8.38 -3.22
C CYS A 94 7.68 -9.17 -2.68
N MET A 95 7.70 -10.49 -2.90
CA MET A 95 8.85 -11.33 -2.60
C MET A 95 9.99 -11.11 -3.60
N THR A 96 11.23 -11.35 -3.18
CA THR A 96 12.42 -11.18 -4.00
C THR A 96 12.33 -11.93 -5.33
N LYS A 97 11.81 -13.17 -5.29
CA LYS A 97 11.68 -14.03 -6.48
C LYS A 97 10.68 -13.50 -7.54
N ASP A 98 9.76 -12.63 -7.14
CA ASP A 98 8.67 -12.14 -8.01
C ASP A 98 8.91 -10.70 -8.49
N LEU A 99 10.05 -10.10 -8.12
CA LEU A 99 10.39 -8.71 -8.37
C LEU A 99 10.21 -8.30 -9.83
N ASP A 100 10.79 -9.07 -10.75
CA ASP A 100 10.74 -8.77 -12.19
C ASP A 100 9.32 -8.88 -12.72
N ARG A 101 8.60 -9.93 -12.31
CA ARG A 101 7.20 -10.17 -12.71
C ARG A 101 6.26 -9.04 -12.26
N ILE A 102 6.44 -8.53 -11.05
CA ILE A 102 5.67 -7.41 -10.50
C ILE A 102 6.08 -6.10 -11.18
N SER A 103 7.37 -5.87 -11.44
CA SER A 103 7.86 -4.67 -12.14
C SER A 103 7.23 -4.55 -13.53
N ILE A 104 7.22 -5.63 -14.32
CA ILE A 104 6.61 -5.63 -15.65
C ILE A 104 5.11 -5.32 -15.56
N LEU A 105 4.41 -5.78 -14.51
CA LEU A 105 2.99 -5.43 -14.35
C LEU A 105 2.78 -3.95 -14.12
N ILE A 106 3.54 -3.36 -13.18
CA ILE A 106 3.48 -1.93 -12.86
C ILE A 106 3.69 -1.10 -14.12
N GLU A 107 4.70 -1.46 -14.92
CA GLU A 107 5.03 -0.79 -16.18
C GLU A 107 3.97 -1.00 -17.28
N SER A 108 3.23 -2.12 -17.21
CA SER A 108 2.18 -2.44 -18.18
C SER A 108 0.82 -1.81 -17.85
N ILE A 109 0.67 -1.20 -16.67
CA ILE A 109 -0.55 -0.46 -16.33
C ILE A 109 -0.60 0.83 -17.14
N PRO A 110 -1.72 1.14 -17.83
CA PRO A 110 -1.86 2.40 -18.56
C PRO A 110 -1.71 3.62 -17.66
N GLY A 111 -1.08 4.68 -18.18
CA GLY A 111 -0.79 5.89 -17.40
C GLY A 111 -2.01 6.70 -16.93
N TYR A 112 -3.23 6.40 -17.41
CA TYR A 112 -4.46 7.02 -16.87
C TYR A 112 -4.91 6.38 -15.54
N ILE A 113 -4.37 5.21 -15.18
CA ILE A 113 -4.59 4.58 -13.87
C ILE A 113 -3.51 5.09 -12.94
N VAL A 114 -3.93 5.76 -11.87
CA VAL A 114 -3.03 6.22 -10.83
C VAL A 114 -2.59 5.01 -10.00
N GLN A 115 -1.29 4.85 -9.84
CA GLN A 115 -0.71 3.78 -9.03
C GLN A 115 -0.12 4.36 -7.74
N MET A 116 -0.36 3.69 -6.63
CA MET A 116 0.26 4.01 -5.34
C MET A 116 0.48 2.75 -4.51
N GLY A 117 1.38 2.76 -3.53
CA GLY A 117 1.49 1.63 -2.60
C GLY A 117 2.61 1.75 -1.58
N PHE A 118 2.71 0.72 -0.76
CA PHE A 118 3.75 0.59 0.27
C PHE A 118 4.51 -0.71 0.09
N THR A 119 5.82 -0.68 0.25
CA THR A 119 6.63 -1.90 0.23
C THR A 119 7.76 -1.80 1.25
N ARG A 120 8.24 -2.94 1.75
CA ARG A 120 9.51 -3.08 2.48
C ARG A 120 10.62 -3.66 1.60
N ASN A 121 10.29 -4.06 0.38
CA ASN A 121 11.24 -4.54 -0.60
C ASN A 121 11.96 -3.36 -1.26
N ILE A 122 13.16 -3.05 -0.77
CA ILE A 122 13.98 -1.94 -1.28
C ILE A 122 14.22 -2.03 -2.79
N LYS A 123 14.42 -3.23 -3.34
CA LYS A 123 14.70 -3.41 -4.77
C LYS A 123 13.50 -3.06 -5.63
N LEU A 124 12.28 -3.33 -5.15
CA LEU A 124 11.06 -2.92 -5.85
C LEU A 124 10.88 -1.42 -5.77
N TRP A 125 11.07 -0.85 -4.58
CA TRP A 125 10.98 0.59 -4.37
C TRP A 125 11.98 1.36 -5.23
N GLU A 126 13.23 0.91 -5.34
CA GLU A 126 14.24 1.57 -6.18
C GLU A 126 13.82 1.66 -7.66
N ARG A 127 13.06 0.67 -8.15
CA ARG A 127 12.55 0.64 -9.53
C ARG A 127 11.31 1.53 -9.73
N HIS A 128 10.50 1.72 -8.68
CA HIS A 128 9.16 2.33 -8.76
C HIS A 128 8.92 3.38 -7.65
N LYS A 129 9.96 4.16 -7.30
CA LYS A 129 9.96 5.13 -6.18
C LYS A 129 8.99 6.30 -6.34
N ASP A 130 8.48 6.51 -7.55
CA ASP A 130 7.52 7.54 -7.92
C ASP A 130 6.08 7.16 -7.55
N ILE A 131 5.80 5.86 -7.45
CA ILE A 131 4.47 5.33 -7.07
C ILE A 131 4.48 4.60 -5.73
N MET A 132 5.65 4.18 -5.22
CA MET A 132 5.74 3.44 -3.95
C MET A 132 6.44 4.22 -2.84
N ALA A 133 5.91 4.09 -1.63
CA ALA A 133 6.61 4.47 -0.42
C ALA A 133 7.38 3.29 0.17
N LEU A 134 8.65 3.49 0.52
CA LEU A 134 9.44 2.50 1.24
C LEU A 134 9.13 2.56 2.74
N SER A 135 8.68 1.44 3.30
CA SER A 135 8.45 1.31 4.73
C SER A 135 9.76 1.02 5.48
N ILE A 136 10.18 1.95 6.34
CA ILE A 136 11.46 1.92 7.07
C ILE A 136 11.23 1.97 8.59
N GLU A 137 12.18 1.46 9.37
CA GLU A 137 12.12 1.54 10.84
C GLU A 137 12.85 2.78 11.39
N ASP A 138 13.84 3.28 10.64
CA ASP A 138 14.71 4.38 11.03
C ASP A 138 14.75 5.45 9.92
N LEU A 139 14.50 6.70 10.29
CA LEU A 139 14.51 7.85 9.38
C LEU A 139 15.92 8.15 8.84
N SER A 140 16.98 7.77 9.57
CA SER A 140 18.36 7.94 9.11
C SER A 140 18.60 7.24 7.76
N PHE A 141 17.84 6.17 7.47
CA PHE A 141 17.91 5.48 6.20
C PHE A 141 17.48 6.35 5.00
N ALA A 142 16.57 7.30 5.22
CA ALA A 142 16.00 8.16 4.19
C ALA A 142 16.83 9.43 3.95
N GLU A 143 17.76 9.76 4.85
CA GLU A 143 18.63 10.93 4.72
C GLU A 143 19.43 10.86 3.42
N GLY A 144 19.39 11.95 2.64
CA GLY A 144 20.10 12.05 1.35
C GLY A 144 19.54 11.16 0.22
N LYS A 145 18.46 10.41 0.45
CA LYS A 145 17.85 9.55 -0.57
C LYS A 145 16.60 10.17 -1.17
N ASP A 146 16.48 10.06 -2.49
CA ASP A 146 15.32 10.52 -3.23
C ASP A 146 14.19 9.49 -3.21
N GLY A 147 12.97 9.96 -2.93
CA GLY A 147 11.76 9.15 -2.96
C GLY A 147 10.85 9.40 -1.76
N LEU A 148 9.83 8.54 -1.64
CA LEU A 148 8.87 8.58 -0.56
C LEU A 148 9.13 7.42 0.41
N PHE A 149 9.10 7.73 1.71
CA PHE A 149 9.32 6.80 2.80
C PHE A 149 8.13 6.83 3.75
N SER A 150 7.95 5.74 4.47
CA SER A 150 6.88 5.52 5.44
C SER A 150 7.48 4.91 6.70
N LYS A 151 7.34 5.56 7.86
CA LYS A 151 7.83 5.05 9.14
C LYS A 151 6.64 4.69 10.03
N PRO A 152 6.36 3.40 10.26
CA PRO A 152 5.26 2.98 11.11
C PRO A 152 5.46 3.43 12.56
N ASP A 153 4.39 3.98 13.14
CA ASP A 153 4.18 4.08 14.58
C ASP A 153 3.23 2.97 15.00
N TYR A 154 3.80 1.88 15.51
CA TYR A 154 3.06 0.69 15.92
C TYR A 154 2.18 0.89 17.14
N ILE A 155 2.47 1.89 17.98
CA ILE A 155 1.68 2.18 19.19
C ILE A 155 0.43 2.94 18.78
N GLU A 156 0.60 3.98 17.98
CA GLU A 156 -0.48 4.82 17.48
C GLU A 156 -1.27 4.16 16.33
N GLY A 157 -0.73 3.08 15.76
CA GLY A 157 -1.31 2.43 14.59
C GLY A 157 -1.29 3.30 13.35
N THR A 158 -0.36 4.25 13.24
CA THR A 158 -0.22 5.15 12.09
C THR A 158 1.11 4.91 11.39
N SER A 159 1.31 5.48 10.22
CA SER A 159 2.61 5.53 9.57
C SER A 159 2.93 6.95 9.15
N GLN A 160 4.13 7.40 9.53
CA GLN A 160 4.60 8.72 9.22
C GLN A 160 5.24 8.76 7.82
N MET A 161 4.72 9.58 6.93
CA MET A 161 5.29 9.76 5.59
C MET A 161 6.43 10.78 5.60
N TYR A 162 7.49 10.48 4.88
CA TYR A 162 8.70 11.30 4.81
C TYR A 162 9.25 11.37 3.39
N SER A 163 9.78 12.54 3.01
CA SER A 163 10.66 12.69 1.85
C SER A 163 11.78 13.67 2.21
N SER A 164 13.00 13.38 1.75
CA SER A 164 14.16 14.24 1.98
C SER A 164 14.14 15.53 1.12
N LYS A 165 13.30 15.57 0.07
CA LYS A 165 13.27 16.67 -0.91
C LYS A 165 12.10 17.63 -0.75
N TYR A 166 11.00 17.18 -0.16
CA TYR A 166 9.79 17.97 -0.04
C TYR A 166 9.02 17.60 1.21
N GLN A 167 8.28 18.57 1.74
CA GLN A 167 7.37 18.32 2.85
C GLN A 167 6.22 17.46 2.37
N VAL A 168 5.97 16.34 3.07
CA VAL A 168 4.81 15.50 2.81
C VAL A 168 3.61 16.05 3.58
N ARG A 169 2.56 16.49 2.87
CA ARG A 169 1.26 16.83 3.45
C ARG A 169 0.47 15.55 3.75
N GLY A 170 -0.35 15.51 4.80
CA GLY A 170 -1.04 14.29 5.21
C GLY A 170 -0.11 13.23 5.83
N GLY A 171 0.93 13.67 6.55
CA GLY A 171 2.06 12.83 6.93
C GLY A 171 1.81 11.72 7.94
N PHE A 172 0.59 11.46 8.40
CA PHE A 172 0.28 10.29 9.26
C PHE A 172 -0.91 9.52 8.70
N CYS A 173 -0.65 8.31 8.22
CA CYS A 173 -1.67 7.43 7.66
C CYS A 173 -1.85 6.22 8.57
N GLY A 174 -2.99 6.11 9.24
CA GLY A 174 -3.42 4.92 9.97
C GLY A 174 -4.81 4.44 9.50
N PRO A 175 -5.21 3.23 9.88
CA PRO A 175 -6.54 2.70 9.59
C PRO A 175 -7.66 3.46 10.30
N PHE A 176 -7.34 4.18 11.39
CA PHE A 176 -8.30 4.95 12.19
C PHE A 176 -8.15 6.47 12.06
N ALA A 177 -7.04 6.95 11.51
CA ALA A 177 -6.75 8.38 11.45
C ALA A 177 -5.80 8.70 10.28
N CYS A 178 -6.20 9.64 9.44
CA CYS A 178 -5.27 10.44 8.65
C CYS A 178 -5.06 11.77 9.41
N LYS A 179 -3.81 12.13 9.76
CA LYS A 179 -3.51 13.47 10.31
C LYS A 179 -2.89 14.31 9.21
N ASP A 180 -3.51 15.44 8.90
CA ASP A 180 -2.93 16.43 8.00
C ASP A 180 -2.08 17.43 8.81
N LEU A 181 -0.89 17.74 8.31
CA LEU A 181 -0.06 18.81 8.84
C LEU A 181 -0.22 20.00 7.90
N VAL A 182 -1.19 20.85 8.21
CA VAL A 182 -1.33 22.17 7.58
C VAL A 182 -0.66 23.19 8.50
N ASP A 183 0.36 23.88 7.99
CA ASP A 183 1.05 24.99 8.66
C ASP A 183 1.55 24.66 10.08
N SER A 184 2.16 23.47 10.25
CA SER A 184 2.79 23.03 11.50
C SER A 184 1.84 22.94 12.71
N SER A 185 0.54 23.03 12.48
CA SER A 185 -0.49 22.92 13.51
C SER A 185 -1.36 21.68 13.28
N LEU A 186 -1.74 21.03 14.38
CA LEU A 186 -2.47 19.76 14.38
C LEU A 186 -3.91 19.99 13.89
N ALA A 187 -4.19 19.64 12.64
CA ALA A 187 -5.51 19.81 12.04
C ALA A 187 -6.16 18.45 11.77
N HIS A 188 -6.90 17.98 12.78
CA HIS A 188 -7.96 16.96 12.71
C HIS A 188 -7.59 15.47 12.70
N PHE A 189 -8.39 14.70 13.45
CA PHE A 189 -8.54 13.25 13.32
C PHE A 189 -9.61 12.99 12.27
N ILE A 190 -9.21 12.57 11.07
CA ILE A 190 -10.17 12.31 10.01
C ILE A 190 -10.10 10.83 9.66
N ASN A 191 -11.20 10.10 9.90
CA ASN A 191 -11.43 8.78 9.32
C ASN A 191 -11.33 8.94 7.79
N CYS A 192 -10.63 8.03 7.08
CA CYS A 192 -10.48 8.08 5.62
C CYS A 192 -11.81 8.29 4.86
N GLN A 193 -12.95 7.84 5.40
CA GLN A 193 -14.29 8.10 4.86
C GLN A 193 -14.74 9.57 4.98
N VAL A 194 -14.32 10.27 6.04
CA VAL A 194 -14.59 11.70 6.25
C VAL A 194 -13.65 12.55 5.37
N CYS A 195 -12.38 12.14 5.20
CA CYS A 195 -11.44 12.75 4.24
C CYS A 195 -12.04 12.80 2.83
N ARG A 196 -12.64 11.68 2.40
CA ARG A 196 -13.39 11.58 1.14
C ARG A 196 -14.60 12.51 1.06
N LYS A 197 -15.45 12.56 2.11
CA LYS A 197 -16.62 13.47 2.13
C LYS A 197 -16.21 14.94 2.04
N LEU A 198 -15.07 15.29 2.64
CA LEU A 198 -14.56 16.65 2.72
C LEU A 198 -13.58 17.01 1.60
N LYS A 199 -13.23 16.08 0.71
CA LYS A 199 -12.21 16.23 -0.34
C LYS A 199 -10.83 16.70 0.19
N VAL A 200 -10.41 16.18 1.34
CA VAL A 200 -9.10 16.49 1.97
C VAL A 200 -8.37 15.20 2.35
N GLY A 201 -7.04 15.17 2.21
CA GLY A 201 -6.17 14.08 2.70
C GLY A 201 -5.91 12.91 1.73
N CYS A 202 -4.68 12.40 1.82
CA CYS A 202 -3.98 11.35 1.05
C CYS A 202 -3.74 11.62 -0.45
N PHE A 203 -2.52 12.09 -0.72
CA PHE A 203 -1.86 12.27 -2.02
C PHE A 203 -2.44 13.37 -2.91
N ASP A 204 -2.07 14.62 -2.61
CA ASP A 204 -2.08 15.70 -3.60
C ASP A 204 -0.64 16.21 -3.76
N ARG A 205 -0.02 15.90 -4.91
CA ARG A 205 1.16 16.64 -5.40
C ARG A 205 0.62 17.93 -6.02
N ARG A 206 0.37 18.94 -5.20
CA ARG A 206 0.18 20.32 -5.63
C ARG A 206 1.20 21.21 -4.97
#